data_AF-A0A9P1AHV8-F1
#
_entry.id   AF-A0A9P1AHV8-F1
#
_cell.length_a   1.000
_cell.length_b   1.000
_cell.length_c   1.000
_cell.angle_alpha   90.00
_cell.angle_beta   90.00
_cell.angle_gamma   90.00
#
_symmetry.space_group_name_H-M   'P 1'
#
loop_
_entity.id
_entity.type
_entity.pdbx_description
1 polymer ?
#
loop_
_entity_poly.entity_id
_entity_poly.type
_entity_poly.pdbx_seq_one_letter_code
_entity_poly.pdbx_strand_id
1 'polypeptide(L)'
;MLSDERLSILYDCATTSKRLPFDFADDQTDLSTIIKYGELFKACHSSSSTEIIQKTEEINETEKEHLQKIVAEKLREAAKNEDKVEWNVNIVVGNSHVAKSLRPVINIRMPTNEGQQLEFDIDSFSQFRQQLARAVLAVNPQE
;
A
#
# COMPACT_ATOMS: atom_id res chain seq x y z
N MET A 1 5.89 4.11 -27.87
CA MET A 1 5.21 4.72 -26.72
C MET A 1 4.02 3.84 -26.35
N LEU A 2 3.89 3.42 -25.09
CA LEU A 2 2.81 2.55 -24.63
C LEU A 2 1.48 3.32 -24.56
N SER A 3 0.35 2.66 -24.81
CA SER A 3 -0.98 3.26 -24.65
C SER A 3 -1.34 3.46 -23.16
N ASP A 4 -2.26 4.37 -22.86
CA ASP A 4 -2.76 4.62 -21.49
C ASP A 4 -3.24 3.33 -20.81
N GLU A 5 -3.89 2.44 -21.56
CA GLU A 5 -4.37 1.15 -21.06
C GLU A 5 -3.22 0.22 -20.67
N ARG A 6 -2.15 0.14 -21.49
CA ARG A 6 -0.95 -0.61 -21.15
C ARG A 6 -0.22 0.01 -19.97
N LEU A 7 -0.06 1.33 -19.91
CA LEU A 7 0.57 2.01 -18.78
C LEU A 7 -0.19 1.77 -17.47
N SER A 8 -1.52 1.74 -17.52
CA SER A 8 -2.38 1.41 -16.36
C SER A 8 -2.15 -0.04 -15.88
N ILE A 9 -2.11 -1.01 -16.81
CA ILE A 9 -1.80 -2.41 -16.49
C ILE A 9 -0.40 -2.54 -15.89
N LEU A 10 0.60 -1.85 -16.47
CA LEU A 10 1.97 -1.86 -15.99
C LEU A 10 2.06 -1.27 -14.58
N TYR A 11 1.36 -0.17 -14.30
CA TYR A 11 1.28 0.40 -12.96
C TYR A 11 0.72 -0.61 -11.97
N ASP A 12 -0.41 -1.25 -12.28
CA ASP A 12 -1.03 -2.22 -11.38
C ASP A 12 -0.11 -3.43 -11.14
N CYS A 13 0.58 -3.93 -12.16
CA CYS A 13 1.56 -5.00 -12.01
C CYS A 13 2.83 -4.58 -11.26
N ALA A 14 3.24 -3.32 -11.35
CA ALA A 14 4.43 -2.80 -10.67
C ALA A 14 4.19 -2.55 -9.18
N THR A 15 2.96 -2.17 -8.80
CA THR A 15 2.59 -1.84 -7.42
C THR A 15 1.91 -2.99 -6.67
N THR A 16 1.50 -4.04 -7.38
CA THR A 16 0.91 -5.25 -6.79
C THR A 16 1.72 -6.50 -7.12
N SER A 17 1.47 -7.62 -6.45
CA SER A 17 2.13 -8.91 -6.77
C SER A 17 1.57 -9.60 -8.03
N LYS A 18 0.87 -8.87 -8.91
CA LYS A 18 0.29 -9.44 -10.14
C LYS A 18 1.34 -9.54 -11.24
N ARG A 19 1.36 -10.68 -11.94
CA ARG A 19 2.24 -10.89 -13.10
C ARG A 19 1.77 -10.07 -14.30
N LEU A 20 2.73 -9.55 -15.06
CA LEU A 20 2.48 -8.95 -16.37
C LEU A 20 1.94 -9.99 -17.37
N PRO A 21 1.04 -9.60 -18.28
CA PRO A 21 0.56 -10.48 -19.35
C PRO A 21 1.70 -10.99 -20.24
N PHE A 22 1.54 -12.20 -20.80
CA PHE A 22 2.58 -12.85 -21.63
C PHE A 22 2.81 -12.16 -22.97
N ASP A 23 1.83 -11.40 -23.46
CA ASP A 23 1.80 -10.64 -24.71
C ASP A 23 2.08 -9.14 -24.48
N PHE A 24 2.66 -8.79 -23.34
CA PHE A 24 2.87 -7.40 -22.96
C PHE A 24 4.13 -6.76 -23.59
N ALA A 25 5.08 -7.54 -24.08
CA ALA A 25 6.28 -7.04 -24.76
C ALA A 25 6.60 -7.91 -25.98
N ASP A 26 6.78 -7.28 -27.14
CA ASP A 26 7.05 -7.99 -28.40
C ASP A 26 8.54 -7.92 -28.81
N ASP A 27 9.32 -6.97 -28.26
CA ASP A 27 10.75 -6.83 -28.54
C ASP A 27 11.60 -6.46 -27.30
N GLN A 28 12.94 -6.45 -27.44
CA GLN A 28 13.87 -6.10 -26.36
C GLN A 28 13.84 -4.60 -25.97
N THR A 29 13.48 -3.74 -26.92
CA THR A 29 13.37 -2.28 -26.73
C THR A 29 12.18 -1.94 -25.82
N ASP A 30 11.06 -2.63 -26.02
CA ASP A 30 9.86 -2.58 -25.21
C ASP A 30 10.16 -3.05 -23.79
N LEU A 31 10.92 -4.16 -23.64
CA LEU A 31 11.23 -4.71 -22.32
C LEU A 31 11.99 -3.72 -21.43
N SER A 32 13.01 -3.05 -21.99
CA SER A 32 13.81 -2.05 -21.27
C SER A 32 12.97 -0.85 -20.84
N THR A 33 12.06 -0.40 -21.72
CA THR A 33 11.13 0.70 -21.46
C THR A 33 10.12 0.32 -20.39
N ILE A 34 9.57 -0.89 -20.45
CA ILE A 34 8.61 -1.44 -19.49
C ILE A 34 9.23 -1.55 -18.09
N ILE A 35 10.45 -2.06 -17.98
CA ILE A 35 11.17 -2.16 -16.70
C ILE A 35 11.34 -0.78 -16.09
N LYS A 36 11.85 0.18 -16.87
CA LYS A 36 12.07 1.56 -16.41
C LYS A 36 10.79 2.24 -15.93
N TYR A 37 9.69 2.11 -16.69
CA TYR A 37 8.40 2.67 -16.27
C TYR A 37 7.84 1.95 -15.04
N GLY A 38 8.01 0.63 -14.93
CA GLY A 38 7.62 -0.14 -13.76
C GLY A 38 8.36 0.31 -12.49
N GLU A 39 9.67 0.55 -12.56
CA GLU A 39 10.45 1.07 -11.43
C GLU A 39 9.99 2.46 -10.99
N LEU A 40 9.73 3.35 -11.96
CA LEU A 40 9.20 4.69 -11.68
C LEU A 40 7.82 4.64 -11.04
N PHE A 41 6.92 3.77 -11.52
CA PHE A 41 5.60 3.58 -10.93
C PHE A 41 5.68 3.04 -9.51
N LYS A 42 6.54 2.05 -9.25
CA LYS A 42 6.77 1.53 -7.91
C LYS A 42 7.28 2.62 -6.96
N ALA A 43 8.23 3.44 -7.42
CA ALA A 43 8.78 4.53 -6.62
C ALA A 43 7.73 5.62 -6.32
N CYS A 44 6.93 6.00 -7.33
CA CYS A 44 5.86 6.98 -7.17
C CYS A 44 4.75 6.48 -6.23
N HIS A 45 4.38 5.20 -6.35
CA HIS A 45 3.40 4.59 -5.47
C HIS A 45 3.87 4.56 -4.02
N SER A 46 5.11 4.13 -3.78
CA SER A 46 5.70 4.03 -2.44
C SER A 46 5.85 5.40 -1.75
N SER A 47 6.09 6.45 -2.53
CA SER A 47 6.22 7.83 -2.03
C SER A 47 4.92 8.63 -2.05
N SER A 48 3.84 8.03 -2.58
CA SER A 48 2.56 8.71 -2.86
C SER A 48 2.74 10.06 -3.59
N SER A 49 3.70 10.14 -4.52
CA SER A 49 4.09 11.38 -5.19
C SER A 49 4.45 11.15 -6.66
N THR A 50 4.17 12.16 -7.50
CA THR A 50 4.54 12.18 -8.93
C THR A 50 5.88 12.88 -9.18
N GLU A 51 6.51 13.46 -8.16
CA GLU A 51 7.75 14.23 -8.30
C GLU A 51 8.92 13.42 -8.87
N ILE A 52 8.92 12.11 -8.65
CA ILE A 52 9.99 11.23 -9.14
C ILE A 52 10.00 11.22 -10.67
N ILE A 53 8.84 11.24 -11.32
CA ILE A 53 8.74 11.32 -12.78
C ILE A 53 9.23 12.69 -13.29
N GLN A 54 8.97 13.77 -12.55
CA GLN A 54 9.42 15.12 -12.93
C GLN A 54 10.95 15.24 -12.93
N LYS A 55 11.59 14.67 -11.91
CA LYS A 55 13.05 14.73 -11.70
C LYS A 55 13.86 13.82 -12.63
N THR A 56 13.22 12.88 -13.33
CA THR A 56 13.91 11.98 -14.27
C THR A 56 14.31 12.72 -15.54
N GLU A 57 15.60 12.84 -15.83
CA GLU A 57 16.10 13.51 -17.05
C GLU A 57 16.04 12.63 -18.30
N GLU A 58 15.90 11.31 -18.12
CA GLU A 58 16.01 10.33 -19.18
C GLU A 58 14.68 10.01 -19.91
N ILE A 59 13.64 10.81 -19.71
CA ILE A 59 12.30 10.63 -20.31
C ILE A 59 11.89 11.95 -20.94
N ASN A 60 11.30 11.91 -22.13
CA ASN A 60 10.86 13.12 -22.81
C ASN A 60 9.64 13.76 -22.10
N GLU A 61 9.41 15.05 -22.32
CA GLU A 61 8.36 15.79 -21.59
C GLU A 61 6.95 15.22 -21.87
N THR A 62 6.69 14.79 -23.10
CA THR A 62 5.41 14.19 -23.50
C THR A 62 5.12 12.85 -22.81
N GLU A 63 6.15 12.05 -22.54
CA GLU A 63 6.05 10.79 -21.81
C GLU A 63 5.90 11.06 -20.31
N LYS A 64 6.60 12.06 -19.77
CA LYS A 64 6.43 12.48 -18.38
C LYS A 64 4.99 12.89 -18.09
N GLU A 65 4.36 13.67 -18.96
CA GLU A 65 2.96 14.07 -18.82
C GLU A 65 2.02 12.86 -18.77
N HIS A 66 2.22 11.88 -19.67
CA HIS A 66 1.41 10.65 -19.69
C HIS A 66 1.61 9.80 -18.43
N LEU A 67 2.86 9.57 -18.01
CA LEU A 67 3.16 8.80 -16.81
C LEU A 67 2.59 9.48 -15.56
N GLN A 68 2.72 10.81 -15.46
CA GLN A 68 2.16 11.59 -14.34
C GLN A 68 0.65 11.49 -14.28
N LYS A 69 -0.04 11.58 -15.42
CA LYS A 69 -1.50 11.44 -15.49
C LYS A 69 -1.96 10.10 -14.92
N ILE A 70 -1.33 9.00 -15.34
CA ILE A 70 -1.66 7.65 -14.85
C ILE A 70 -1.39 7.52 -13.35
N VAL A 71 -0.22 7.95 -12.88
CA VAL A 71 0.12 7.89 -11.45
C VAL A 71 -0.83 8.75 -10.62
N ALA A 72 -1.14 9.97 -11.04
CA ALA A 72 -2.04 10.86 -10.31
C ALA A 72 -3.46 10.28 -10.23
N GLU A 73 -3.96 9.69 -11.31
CA GLU A 73 -5.26 9.02 -11.32
C GLU A 73 -5.28 7.81 -10.38
N LYS A 74 -4.27 6.94 -10.46
CA LYS A 74 -4.15 5.75 -9.62
C LYS A 74 -3.94 6.08 -8.15
N LEU A 75 -3.15 7.10 -7.82
CA LEU A 75 -2.99 7.57 -6.43
C LEU A 75 -4.30 8.16 -5.89
N ARG A 76 -5.05 8.90 -6.71
CA ARG A 76 -6.36 9.42 -6.33
C ARG A 76 -7.39 8.30 -6.12
N GLU A 77 -7.36 7.26 -6.93
CA GLU A 77 -8.20 6.07 -6.75
C GLU A 77 -7.80 5.27 -5.51
N ALA A 78 -6.50 5.08 -5.30
CA ALA A 78 -5.97 4.45 -4.10
C ALA A 78 -6.39 5.21 -2.84
N ALA A 79 -6.30 6.54 -2.84
CA ALA A 79 -6.75 7.36 -1.71
C ALA A 79 -8.27 7.32 -1.46
N LYS A 80 -9.08 7.03 -2.49
CA LYS A 80 -10.53 6.82 -2.35
C LYS A 80 -10.87 5.43 -1.79
N ASN A 81 -10.05 4.45 -2.12
CA ASN A 81 -10.19 3.05 -1.69
C ASN A 81 -9.28 2.71 -0.49
N GLU A 82 -8.62 3.71 0.09
CA GLU A 82 -7.81 3.53 1.28
C GLU A 82 -8.78 3.35 2.45
N ASP A 83 -9.14 2.10 2.69
CA ASP A 83 -9.90 1.70 3.86
C ASP A 83 -9.03 2.07 5.08
N LYS A 84 -9.32 3.25 5.65
CA LYS A 84 -8.59 3.76 6.80
C LYS A 84 -8.78 2.80 7.95
N VAL A 85 -7.68 2.35 8.54
CA VAL A 85 -7.70 1.61 9.80
C VAL A 85 -8.20 2.56 10.90
N GLU A 86 -9.49 2.51 11.20
CA GLU A 86 -10.07 3.26 12.31
C GLU A 86 -9.72 2.56 13.63
N TRP A 87 -9.04 3.26 14.54
CA TRP A 87 -8.72 2.74 15.86
C TRP A 87 -9.11 3.75 16.95
N ASN A 88 -9.51 3.24 18.11
CA ASN A 88 -9.79 4.06 19.29
C ASN A 88 -9.36 3.34 20.57
N VAL A 89 -9.07 4.10 21.63
CA VAL A 89 -8.74 3.58 22.95
C VAL A 89 -9.81 4.04 23.92
N ASN A 90 -10.56 3.09 24.47
CA ASN A 90 -11.58 3.33 25.48
C ASN A 90 -11.03 2.96 26.86
N ILE A 91 -11.32 3.76 27.88
CA ILE A 91 -11.00 3.42 29.27
C ILE A 91 -12.28 2.91 29.91
N VAL A 92 -12.33 1.62 30.25
CA VAL A 92 -13.49 0.97 30.87
C VAL A 92 -13.24 0.73 32.35
N VAL A 93 -14.29 0.85 33.16
CA VAL A 93 -14.24 0.48 34.59
C VAL A 93 -14.45 -1.02 34.68
N GLY A 94 -13.38 -1.78 34.90
CA GLY A 94 -13.43 -3.20 35.17
C GLY A 94 -13.95 -3.47 36.59
N ASN A 95 -15.02 -4.26 36.69
CA ASN A 95 -15.55 -4.73 37.96
C ASN A 95 -14.96 -6.12 38.26
N SER A 96 -13.76 -6.18 38.83
CA SER A 96 -13.28 -7.43 39.44
C SER A 96 -13.91 -7.54 40.84
N HIS A 97 -14.27 -8.75 41.26
CA HIS A 97 -15.01 -9.04 42.50
C HIS A 97 -14.41 -8.48 43.80
N VAL A 98 -13.25 -7.79 43.77
CA VAL A 98 -12.54 -7.26 44.93
C VAL A 98 -12.14 -5.76 44.78
N ALA A 99 -12.08 -5.17 43.58
CA ALA A 99 -11.77 -3.74 43.42
C ALA A 99 -12.19 -3.17 42.05
N LYS A 100 -12.82 -1.98 42.04
CA LYS A 100 -13.03 -1.21 40.80
C LYS A 100 -11.66 -0.76 40.27
N SER A 101 -11.32 -1.15 39.05
CA SER A 101 -10.08 -0.75 38.39
C SER A 101 -10.37 -0.17 37.00
N LEU A 102 -9.69 0.92 36.64
CA LEU A 102 -9.74 1.44 35.27
C LEU A 102 -8.85 0.57 34.40
N ARG A 103 -9.37 0.09 33.27
CA ARG A 103 -8.65 -0.75 32.31
C ARG A 103 -8.76 -0.14 30.91
N PRO A 104 -7.64 0.05 30.19
CA PRO A 104 -7.69 0.45 28.80
C PRO A 104 -8.13 -0.73 27.93
N VAL A 105 -9.00 -0.45 26.97
CA VAL A 105 -9.46 -1.35 25.92
C VAL A 105 -9.19 -0.68 24.58
N ILE A 106 -8.46 -1.37 23.73
CA ILE A 106 -8.03 -0.89 22.43
C ILE A 106 -8.92 -1.54 21.37
N ASN A 107 -9.65 -0.74 20.61
CA ASN A 107 -10.48 -1.21 19.51
C ASN A 107 -9.83 -0.85 18.18
N ILE A 108 -9.65 -1.85 17.32
CA ILE A 108 -9.09 -1.70 15.98
C ILE A 108 -10.13 -2.23 15.00
N ARG A 109 -10.63 -1.37 14.12
CA ARG A 109 -11.45 -1.79 12.99
C ARG A 109 -10.53 -2.06 11.82
N MET A 110 -10.51 -3.32 11.40
CA MET A 110 -9.71 -3.72 10.26
C MET A 110 -10.41 -3.32 8.96
N PRO A 111 -9.64 -2.83 7.97
CA PRO A 111 -10.11 -2.56 6.62
C PRO A 111 -10.24 -3.89 5.86
N THR A 112 -11.25 -4.67 6.21
CA THR A 112 -11.66 -5.85 5.44
C THR A 112 -13.10 -5.65 4.99
N ASN A 113 -13.51 -6.31 3.90
CA ASN A 113 -14.86 -6.21 3.31
C ASN A 113 -16.02 -6.46 4.32
N GLU A 114 -15.74 -7.00 5.50
CA GLU A 114 -16.71 -7.26 6.57
C GLU A 114 -16.57 -6.36 7.81
N GLY A 115 -15.62 -5.40 7.81
CA GLY A 115 -15.49 -4.39 8.87
C GLY A 115 -15.22 -4.96 10.27
N GLN A 116 -14.48 -6.07 10.35
CA GLN A 116 -14.27 -6.78 11.61
C GLN A 116 -13.62 -5.88 12.66
N GLN A 117 -14.31 -5.70 13.78
CA GLN A 117 -13.80 -4.97 14.94
C GLN A 117 -13.08 -5.94 15.88
N LEU A 118 -11.81 -5.66 16.15
CA LEU A 118 -11.00 -6.39 17.12
C LEU A 118 -10.89 -5.57 18.40
N GLU A 119 -11.22 -6.20 19.52
CA GLU A 119 -11.09 -5.63 20.86
C GLU A 119 -9.91 -6.29 21.56
N PHE A 120 -9.01 -5.48 22.09
CA PHE A 120 -7.83 -5.93 22.82
C PHE A 120 -7.76 -5.28 24.20
N ASP A 121 -7.41 -6.07 25.21
CA ASP A 121 -6.79 -5.53 26.41
C ASP A 121 -5.29 -5.25 26.15
N ILE A 122 -4.62 -4.64 27.14
CA ILE A 122 -3.23 -4.21 26.99
C ILE A 122 -2.24 -5.36 26.73
N ASP A 123 -2.50 -6.53 27.34
CA ASP A 123 -1.62 -7.69 27.24
C ASP A 123 -1.82 -8.37 25.87
N SER A 124 -3.08 -8.55 25.45
CA SER A 124 -3.45 -9.10 24.16
C SER A 124 -2.98 -8.22 23.00
N PHE A 125 -3.08 -6.90 23.15
CA PHE A 125 -2.55 -5.95 22.17
C PHE A 125 -1.02 -6.05 22.05
N SER A 126 -0.32 -6.21 23.18
CA SER A 126 1.14 -6.37 23.20
C SER A 126 1.58 -7.65 22.47
N GLN A 127 0.85 -8.76 22.67
CA GLN A 127 1.09 -10.01 21.95
C GLN A 127 0.78 -9.90 20.46
N PHE A 128 -0.34 -9.28 20.10
CA PHE A 128 -0.71 -9.02 18.70
C PHE A 128 0.39 -8.25 17.96
N ARG A 129 0.90 -7.17 18.57
CA ARG A 129 1.97 -6.35 17.99
C ARG A 129 3.27 -7.13 17.79
N GLN A 130 3.61 -8.02 18.74
CA GLN A 130 4.79 -8.87 18.63
C GLN A 130 4.65 -9.90 17.49
N GLN A 131 3.47 -10.51 17.34
CA GLN A 131 3.20 -11.46 16.27
C GLN A 131 3.22 -10.77 14.90
N LEU A 132 2.63 -9.57 14.79
CA LEU A 132 2.65 -8.77 13.57
C LEU A 132 4.10 -8.42 13.16
N ALA A 133 4.92 -7.96 14.10
CA ALA A 133 6.33 -7.64 13.83
C ALA A 133 7.11 -8.86 13.31
N ARG A 134 6.88 -10.05 13.87
CA ARG A 134 7.49 -11.30 13.39
C ARG A 134 7.03 -11.67 11.98
N ALA A 135 5.74 -11.50 11.69
CA ALA A 135 5.20 -11.77 10.36
C ALA A 135 5.80 -10.83 9.30
N VAL A 136 5.94 -9.54 9.62
CA VAL A 136 6.59 -8.56 8.72
C VAL A 136 8.03 -8.95 8.41
N LEU A 137 8.81 -9.35 9.43
CA LEU A 137 10.18 -9.81 9.24
C LEU A 137 10.28 -11.10 8.40
N ALA A 138 9.30 -11.99 8.50
CA ALA A 138 9.28 -13.22 7.70
C ALA A 138 8.92 -12.97 6.22
N VAL A 139 8.09 -11.96 5.94
CA VAL A 139 7.67 -11.61 4.58
C VAL A 139 8.69 -10.72 3.87
N ASN A 140 9.37 -9.84 4.61
CA ASN A 140 10.48 -9.02 4.13
C ASN A 140 11.72 -9.30 4.99
N PRO A 141 12.42 -10.43 4.78
CA PRO A 141 13.72 -10.62 5.38
C PRO A 141 14.61 -9.50 4.86
N GLN A 142 15.07 -8.63 5.77
CA GLN A 142 16.05 -7.61 5.43
C GLN A 142 17.31 -8.32 4.90
N GLU A 143 17.66 -8.08 3.65
CA GLU A 143 19.01 -8.31 3.12
C GLU A 143 20.02 -7.41 3.84
#